data_AF-A0A098Y6P1-F1
#
_entry.id   AF-A0A098Y6P1-F1
#
_cell.length_a   1.000
_cell.length_b   1.000
_cell.length_c   1.000
_cell.angle_alpha   90.00
_cell.angle_beta   90.00
_cell.angle_gamma   90.00
#
_symmetry.space_group_name_H-M   'P 1'
#
loop_
_entity.id
_entity.type
_entity.pdbx_description
1 polymer ?
#
loop_
_entity_poly.entity_id
_entity_poly.type
_entity_poly.pdbx_seq_one_letter_code
_entity_poly.pdbx_strand_id
1 'polypeptide(L)'
;MTASAGPALQRLYDDFGDRVRFLTLYVREAHPGDRYVQPGDMGTKTEQARAYAERDGIRWPVAVDDIDGTLHRQLDDKPDAAYIVGTDGRVLFRSLWANEHERLRAALEAVADGEQRPVGQSEAKGRALLRGTGTMWQTLSAAGPVALRDVARQAPPMWLSARVADLARPLPPLARGAVGTALPMVGMMGMMGAALFWRRRRR
;
A
#
# COMPACT_ATOMS: atom_id res chain seq x y z
N MET A 1 6.67 6.09 -9.36
CA MET A 1 5.55 5.14 -9.56
C MET A 1 6.12 3.75 -9.66
N THR A 2 5.44 2.72 -9.14
CA THR A 2 5.87 1.33 -9.34
C THR A 2 5.55 0.88 -10.77
N ALA A 3 6.46 0.12 -11.38
CA ALA A 3 6.27 -0.39 -12.75
C ALA A 3 4.98 -1.23 -12.91
N SER A 4 4.50 -1.85 -11.82
CA SER A 4 3.27 -2.64 -11.82
C SER A 4 2.00 -1.81 -11.94
N ALA A 5 2.01 -0.52 -11.55
CA ALA A 5 0.84 0.35 -11.64
C ALA A 5 0.64 0.94 -13.06
N GLY A 6 1.71 1.09 -13.84
CA GLY A 6 1.72 1.80 -15.13
C GLY A 6 0.65 1.34 -16.12
N PRO A 7 0.61 0.05 -16.53
CA PRO A 7 -0.33 -0.42 -17.56
C PRO A 7 -1.80 -0.20 -17.22
N ALA A 8 -2.15 -0.23 -15.95
CA ALA A 8 -3.52 -0.05 -15.52
C ALA A 8 -3.91 1.42 -15.35
N LEU A 9 -2.99 2.30 -14.95
CA LEU A 9 -3.21 3.74 -14.99
C LEU A 9 -3.39 4.23 -16.43
N GLN A 10 -2.67 3.64 -17.39
CA GLN A 10 -2.87 3.91 -18.82
C GLN A 10 -4.30 3.54 -19.25
N ARG A 11 -4.82 2.37 -18.86
CA ARG A 11 -6.22 1.99 -19.14
C ARG A 11 -7.23 2.92 -18.47
N LEU A 12 -6.97 3.35 -17.24
CA LEU A 12 -7.83 4.34 -16.58
C LEU A 12 -7.80 5.69 -17.30
N TYR A 13 -6.65 6.09 -17.84
CA TYR A 13 -6.56 7.29 -18.66
C TYR A 13 -7.34 7.16 -19.98
N ASP A 14 -7.32 5.98 -20.61
CA ASP A 14 -8.14 5.72 -21.81
C ASP A 14 -9.64 5.83 -21.51
N ASP A 15 -10.07 5.32 -20.36
CA ASP A 15 -11.48 5.25 -19.98
C ASP A 15 -12.04 6.57 -19.40
N PHE A 16 -11.20 7.39 -18.76
CA PHE A 16 -11.65 8.56 -17.98
C PHE A 16 -10.93 9.87 -18.32
N GLY A 17 -9.91 9.88 -19.19
CA GLY A 17 -9.07 11.06 -19.44
C GLY A 17 -9.79 12.25 -20.10
N ASP A 18 -10.95 12.01 -20.68
CA ASP A 18 -11.87 13.01 -21.23
C ASP A 18 -12.73 13.69 -20.14
N ARG A 19 -13.07 12.96 -19.07
CA ARG A 19 -13.92 13.40 -17.96
C ARG A 19 -13.14 13.87 -16.74
N VAL A 20 -11.94 13.33 -16.52
CA VAL A 20 -11.09 13.58 -15.35
C VAL A 20 -9.68 13.93 -15.80
N ARG A 21 -9.05 14.89 -15.12
CA ARG A 21 -7.66 15.26 -15.37
C ARG A 21 -6.71 14.38 -14.58
N PHE A 22 -5.77 13.75 -15.28
CA PHE A 22 -4.70 12.96 -14.70
C PHE A 22 -3.47 13.84 -14.50
N LEU A 23 -2.77 13.64 -13.39
CA LEU A 23 -1.53 14.30 -13.05
C LEU A 23 -0.65 13.33 -12.28
N THR A 24 0.60 13.15 -12.70
CA THR A 24 1.61 12.52 -11.85
C THR A 24 2.35 13.62 -11.10
N LEU A 25 2.46 13.47 -9.77
CA LEU A 25 3.40 14.27 -8.98
C LEU A 25 4.71 13.49 -8.83
N TYR A 26 5.79 14.01 -9.40
CA TYR A 26 7.14 13.49 -9.25
C TYR A 26 7.73 13.96 -7.92
N VAL A 27 7.78 13.04 -6.96
CA VAL A 27 8.17 13.29 -5.57
C VAL A 27 9.64 12.94 -5.31
N ARG A 28 10.06 12.85 -4.04
CA ARG A 28 11.41 12.39 -3.70
C ARG A 28 11.61 10.93 -4.08
N GLU A 29 12.84 10.55 -4.40
CA GLU A 29 13.16 9.16 -4.66
C GLU A 29 13.11 8.37 -3.34
N ALA A 30 12.31 7.31 -3.30
CA ALA A 30 12.15 6.52 -2.08
C ALA A 30 13.39 5.65 -1.83
N HIS A 31 14.03 5.20 -2.93
CA HIS A 31 15.23 4.35 -2.88
C HIS A 31 16.25 4.84 -3.92
N PRO A 32 17.02 5.90 -3.61
CA PRO A 32 18.03 6.44 -4.50
C PRO A 32 19.05 5.39 -4.91
N GLY A 33 19.38 5.33 -6.19
CA GLY A 33 20.39 4.42 -6.74
C GLY A 33 21.36 5.16 -7.66
N ASP A 34 22.36 4.44 -8.17
CA ASP A 34 23.47 5.04 -8.93
C ASP A 34 23.02 5.75 -10.22
N ARG A 35 21.91 5.31 -10.83
CA ARG A 35 21.34 5.91 -12.04
C ARG A 35 20.31 7.00 -11.78
N TYR A 36 19.61 6.91 -10.65
CA TYR A 36 18.59 7.87 -10.23
C TYR A 36 18.88 8.23 -8.78
N VAL A 37 19.77 9.21 -8.63
CA VAL A 37 20.18 9.74 -7.33
C VAL A 37 19.06 10.59 -6.73
N GLN A 38 19.09 10.79 -5.41
CA GLN A 38 18.23 11.77 -4.76
C GLN A 38 18.62 13.16 -5.28
N PRO A 39 17.72 13.91 -5.95
CA PRO A 39 18.07 15.22 -6.50
C PRO A 39 18.39 16.23 -5.39
N GLY A 40 19.51 16.95 -5.55
CA GLY A 40 19.89 18.08 -4.68
C GLY A 40 19.41 19.44 -5.19
N ASP A 41 18.96 19.51 -6.45
CA ASP A 41 18.48 20.74 -7.10
C ASP A 41 17.31 20.45 -8.06
N MET A 42 16.54 21.51 -8.37
CA MET A 42 15.34 21.41 -9.21
C MET A 42 15.64 21.07 -10.67
N GLY A 43 16.82 21.40 -11.18
CA GLY A 43 17.25 21.05 -12.54
C GLY A 43 17.36 19.55 -12.69
N THR A 44 18.18 18.93 -11.83
CA THR A 44 18.35 17.47 -11.74
C THR A 44 17.01 16.76 -11.55
N LYS A 45 16.15 17.27 -10.65
CA LYS A 45 14.84 16.65 -10.38
C LYS A 45 13.92 16.72 -11.60
N THR A 46 13.94 17.84 -12.32
CA THR A 46 13.13 18.02 -13.53
C THR A 46 13.60 17.11 -14.66
N GLU A 47 14.91 16.95 -14.84
CA GLU A 47 15.48 16.03 -15.82
C GLU A 47 15.11 14.57 -15.52
N GLN A 48 15.20 14.15 -14.25
CA GLN A 48 14.75 12.82 -13.84
C GLN A 48 13.25 12.61 -14.05
N ALA A 49 12.42 13.63 -13.76
CA ALA A 49 10.98 13.56 -14.02
C ALA A 49 10.66 13.40 -15.52
N ARG A 50 11.41 14.08 -16.40
CA ARG A 50 11.29 13.91 -17.86
C ARG A 50 11.71 12.51 -18.29
N ALA A 51 12.85 12.02 -17.80
CA ALA A 51 13.32 10.67 -18.08
C ALA A 51 12.31 9.60 -17.61
N TYR A 52 11.69 9.81 -16.45
CA TYR A 52 10.58 8.98 -15.97
C TYR A 52 9.39 9.00 -16.92
N ALA A 53 8.95 10.20 -17.35
CA ALA A 53 7.80 10.35 -18.23
C ALA A 53 8.03 9.65 -19.59
N GLU A 54 9.23 9.81 -20.15
CA GLU A 54 9.62 9.18 -21.42
C GLU A 54 9.73 7.66 -21.29
N ARG A 55 10.46 7.18 -20.28
CA ARG A 55 10.66 5.74 -20.02
C ARG A 55 9.34 4.99 -19.85
N ASP A 56 8.40 5.58 -19.10
CA ASP A 56 7.13 4.93 -18.75
C ASP A 56 5.98 5.32 -19.71
N GLY A 57 6.25 6.14 -20.73
CA GLY A 57 5.29 6.57 -21.73
C GLY A 57 4.10 7.32 -21.13
N ILE A 58 4.34 8.19 -20.14
CA ILE A 58 3.30 8.90 -19.42
C ILE A 58 2.61 9.90 -20.36
N ARG A 59 1.29 9.72 -20.57
CA ARG A 59 0.49 10.51 -21.53
C ARG A 59 -0.18 11.74 -20.94
N TRP A 60 -0.09 11.93 -19.63
CA TRP A 60 -0.65 13.05 -18.91
C TRP A 60 0.46 13.91 -18.28
N PRO A 61 0.16 15.14 -17.81
CA PRO A 61 1.17 16.01 -17.21
C PRO A 61 1.89 15.37 -16.02
N VAL A 62 3.19 15.65 -15.92
CA VAL A 62 4.03 15.30 -14.76
C VAL A 62 4.44 16.60 -14.08
N ALA A 63 3.87 16.89 -12.91
CA ALA A 63 4.31 17.98 -12.04
C ALA A 63 5.49 17.51 -11.20
N VAL A 64 6.40 18.42 -10.87
CA VAL A 64 7.60 18.13 -10.06
C VAL A 64 7.42 18.83 -8.71
N ASP A 65 7.42 18.06 -7.61
CA ASP A 65 7.40 18.63 -6.26
C ASP A 65 8.74 19.31 -5.95
N ASP A 66 8.80 20.15 -4.92
CA ASP A 66 10.06 20.78 -4.50
C ASP A 66 11.08 19.74 -4.00
N ILE A 67 12.35 20.15 -3.84
CA ILE A 67 13.43 19.23 -3.45
C ILE A 67 13.16 18.57 -2.11
N ASP A 68 12.56 19.31 -1.19
CA ASP A 68 12.24 18.79 0.13
C ASP A 68 11.03 17.83 0.09
N GLY A 69 10.19 17.89 -0.94
CA GLY A 69 8.94 17.15 -1.05
C GLY A 69 7.86 17.72 -0.13
N THR A 70 7.69 19.05 -0.11
CA THR A 70 6.71 19.73 0.75
C THR A 70 5.29 19.25 0.49
N LEU A 71 4.85 19.18 -0.77
CA LEU A 71 3.52 18.69 -1.08
C LEU A 71 3.40 17.19 -0.82
N HIS A 72 4.42 16.40 -1.18
CA HIS A 72 4.48 14.96 -0.91
C HIS A 72 4.25 14.66 0.57
N ARG A 73 4.97 15.34 1.46
CA ARG A 73 4.82 15.17 2.92
C ARG A 73 3.47 15.62 3.46
N GLN A 74 2.84 16.63 2.86
CA GLN A 74 1.51 17.08 3.27
C GLN A 74 0.40 16.10 2.87
N LEU A 75 0.55 15.42 1.74
CA LEU A 75 -0.39 14.41 1.27
C LEU A 75 -0.22 13.08 2.02
N ASP A 76 0.95 12.45 1.86
CA ASP A 76 1.40 11.22 2.52
C ASP A 76 2.85 10.96 2.11
N ASP A 77 3.73 10.65 3.05
CA ASP A 77 5.15 10.41 2.80
C ASP A 77 5.47 9.15 1.98
N LYS A 78 4.45 8.35 1.63
CA LYS A 78 4.61 7.12 0.87
C LYS A 78 4.76 7.39 -0.61
N PRO A 79 5.65 6.64 -1.30
CA PRO A 79 5.66 6.63 -2.74
C PRO A 79 4.40 5.95 -3.29
N ASP A 80 4.05 6.26 -4.53
CA ASP A 80 3.07 5.50 -5.32
C ASP A 80 1.62 5.54 -4.84
N ALA A 81 1.25 6.50 -3.99
CA ALA A 81 -0.15 6.75 -3.64
C ALA A 81 -0.92 7.42 -4.81
N ALA A 82 -2.24 7.22 -4.85
CA ALA A 82 -3.13 7.88 -5.80
C ALA A 82 -4.23 8.65 -5.06
N TYR A 83 -4.56 9.83 -5.58
CA TYR A 83 -5.58 10.72 -5.03
C TYR A 83 -6.58 11.11 -6.11
N ILE A 84 -7.86 11.19 -5.74
CA ILE A 84 -8.87 11.89 -6.53
C ILE A 84 -9.22 13.15 -5.76
N VAL A 85 -9.06 14.30 -6.41
CA VAL A 85 -9.32 15.61 -5.84
C VAL A 85 -10.51 16.22 -6.57
N GLY A 86 -11.49 16.69 -5.80
CA GLY A 86 -12.68 17.35 -6.31
C GLY A 86 -12.35 18.73 -6.87
N THR A 87 -13.29 19.31 -7.60
CA THR A 87 -13.13 20.65 -8.19
C THR A 87 -13.05 21.76 -7.13
N ASP A 88 -13.48 21.47 -5.90
CA ASP A 88 -13.35 22.32 -4.72
C ASP A 88 -12.01 22.17 -3.98
N GLY A 89 -11.09 21.35 -4.50
CA GLY A 89 -9.78 21.09 -3.93
C GLY A 89 -9.76 20.08 -2.78
N ARG A 90 -10.90 19.42 -2.45
CA ARG A 90 -10.94 18.39 -1.41
C ARG A 90 -10.56 17.03 -1.96
N VAL A 91 -9.87 16.23 -1.15
CA VAL A 91 -9.60 14.83 -1.48
C VAL A 91 -10.91 14.04 -1.35
N LEU A 92 -11.41 13.56 -2.49
CA LEU A 92 -12.61 12.72 -2.57
C LEU A 92 -12.28 11.24 -2.35
N PHE A 93 -11.09 10.82 -2.80
CA PHE A 93 -10.63 9.46 -2.63
C PHE A 93 -9.10 9.40 -2.50
N ARG A 94 -8.62 8.45 -1.69
CA ARG A 94 -7.20 8.13 -1.57
C ARG A 94 -6.98 6.63 -1.65
N SER A 95 -6.04 6.22 -2.49
CA SER A 95 -5.47 4.88 -2.50
C SER A 95 -4.04 4.92 -1.97
N LEU A 96 -3.71 4.02 -1.05
CA LEU A 96 -2.34 3.89 -0.53
C LEU A 96 -1.36 3.39 -1.60
N TRP A 97 -1.86 2.69 -2.61
CA TRP A 97 -1.07 2.21 -3.74
C TRP A 97 -1.84 2.42 -5.04
N ALA A 98 -1.17 2.96 -6.06
CA ALA A 98 -1.76 3.17 -7.38
C ALA A 98 -2.12 1.86 -8.10
N ASN A 99 -1.61 0.71 -7.60
CA ASN A 99 -1.91 -0.62 -8.13
C ASN A 99 -3.27 -1.21 -7.67
N GLU A 100 -4.03 -0.53 -6.82
CA GLU A 100 -5.37 -0.95 -6.39
C GLU A 100 -6.45 -0.60 -7.44
N HIS A 101 -6.29 -1.12 -8.66
CA HIS A 101 -7.00 -0.66 -9.86
C HIS A 101 -8.52 -0.73 -9.79
N GLU A 102 -9.09 -1.79 -9.21
CA GLU A 102 -10.56 -1.93 -9.08
C GLU A 102 -11.16 -0.84 -8.19
N ARG A 103 -10.47 -0.51 -7.09
CA ARG A 103 -10.92 0.52 -6.13
C ARG A 103 -10.79 1.91 -6.75
N LEU A 104 -9.67 2.16 -7.43
CA LEU A 104 -9.44 3.43 -8.11
C LEU A 104 -10.44 3.64 -9.26
N ARG A 105 -10.75 2.58 -10.03
CA ARG A 105 -11.78 2.62 -11.07
C ARG A 105 -13.15 2.96 -10.50
N ALA A 106 -13.61 2.23 -9.49
CA ALA A 106 -14.94 2.49 -8.91
C ALA A 106 -15.07 3.91 -8.34
N ALA A 107 -13.99 4.45 -7.77
CA ALA A 107 -13.97 5.83 -7.31
C ALA A 107 -13.98 6.84 -8.46
N LEU A 108 -13.25 6.57 -9.56
CA LEU A 108 -13.30 7.38 -10.78
C LEU A 108 -14.69 7.37 -11.42
N GLU A 109 -15.36 6.22 -11.49
CA GLU A 109 -16.74 6.10 -12.00
C GLU A 109 -17.70 6.99 -11.20
N ALA A 110 -17.67 6.88 -9.86
CA ALA A 110 -18.51 7.71 -9.00
C ALA A 110 -18.26 9.22 -9.19
N VAL A 111 -17.00 9.64 -9.21
CA VAL A 111 -16.65 11.07 -9.38
C VAL A 111 -16.98 11.57 -10.78
N ALA A 112 -16.76 10.75 -11.80
CA ALA A 112 -17.07 11.11 -13.18
C ALA A 112 -18.60 11.23 -13.39
N ASP A 113 -19.41 10.50 -12.61
CA ASP A 113 -20.88 10.61 -12.58
C ASP A 113 -21.38 11.80 -11.73
N GLY A 114 -20.46 12.60 -11.21
CA GLY A 114 -20.77 13.86 -10.51
C GLY A 114 -20.74 13.77 -8.99
N GLU A 115 -20.33 12.64 -8.39
CA GLU A 115 -20.17 12.55 -6.94
C GLU A 115 -19.02 13.46 -6.47
N GLN A 116 -19.33 14.36 -5.54
CA GLN A 116 -18.37 15.32 -4.95
C GLN A 116 -18.19 15.10 -3.44
N ARG A 117 -18.84 14.08 -2.86
CA ARG A 117 -18.60 13.69 -1.48
C ARG A 117 -17.38 12.77 -1.41
N PRO A 118 -16.68 12.74 -0.27
CA PRO A 118 -15.62 11.76 -0.06
C PRO A 118 -16.15 10.34 -0.26
N VAL A 119 -15.65 9.67 -1.30
CA VAL A 119 -15.97 8.28 -1.65
C VAL A 119 -15.20 7.30 -0.76
N GLY A 120 -14.17 7.80 -0.04
CA GLY A 120 -13.49 7.11 1.05
C GLY A 120 -11.99 6.92 0.83
N GLN A 121 -11.37 6.08 1.65
CA GLN A 121 -9.96 5.72 1.53
C GLN A 121 -9.84 4.22 1.30
N SER A 122 -9.10 3.80 0.26
CA SER A 122 -8.68 2.41 0.14
C SER A 122 -7.49 2.15 1.05
N GLU A 123 -7.80 1.78 2.30
CA GLU A 123 -6.84 1.16 3.20
C GLU A 123 -6.91 -0.35 3.05
N ALA A 124 -6.38 -0.91 1.97
CA ALA A 124 -6.23 -2.36 1.88
C ALA A 124 -5.18 -2.92 2.87
N LYS A 125 -4.70 -2.15 3.87
CA LYS A 125 -3.77 -2.60 4.92
C LYS A 125 -4.21 -3.92 5.53
N GLY A 126 -5.49 -4.04 5.90
CA GLY A 126 -6.03 -5.27 6.48
C GLY A 126 -5.98 -6.45 5.51
N ARG A 127 -6.54 -6.30 4.30
CA ARG A 127 -6.57 -7.40 3.31
C ARG A 127 -5.19 -7.78 2.77
N ALA A 128 -4.30 -6.80 2.61
CA ALA A 128 -2.92 -7.02 2.20
C ALA A 128 -2.12 -7.71 3.30
N LEU A 129 -2.27 -7.28 4.56
CA LEU A 129 -1.67 -7.95 5.72
C LEU A 129 -2.16 -9.38 5.83
N LEU A 130 -3.46 -9.62 5.74
CA LEU A 130 -4.03 -10.97 5.75
C LEU A 130 -3.49 -11.83 4.61
N ARG A 131 -3.45 -11.31 3.37
CA ARG A 131 -2.81 -12.04 2.24
C ARG A 131 -1.35 -12.37 2.53
N GLY A 132 -0.59 -11.39 2.99
CA GLY A 132 0.82 -11.54 3.34
C GLY A 132 1.05 -12.60 4.40
N THR A 133 0.31 -12.54 5.51
CA THR A 133 0.32 -13.57 6.56
C THR A 133 -0.03 -14.95 6.02
N GLY A 134 -1.02 -15.03 5.11
CA GLY A 134 -1.47 -16.27 4.48
C GLY A 134 -0.41 -16.98 3.63
N THR A 135 0.55 -16.24 3.05
CA THR A 135 1.64 -16.80 2.22
C THR A 135 2.99 -16.80 2.91
N MET A 136 3.16 -16.05 4.00
CA MET A 136 4.43 -15.79 4.67
C MET A 136 5.20 -17.07 5.02
N TRP A 137 4.54 -18.10 5.54
CA TRP A 137 5.21 -19.36 5.88
C TRP A 137 5.84 -20.03 4.66
N GLN A 138 5.15 -20.01 3.52
CA GLN A 138 5.62 -20.61 2.27
C GLN A 138 6.82 -19.82 1.72
N THR A 139 6.72 -18.49 1.72
CA THR A 139 7.81 -17.60 1.31
C THR A 139 9.06 -17.78 2.18
N LEU A 140 8.91 -17.80 3.51
CA LEU A 140 10.03 -17.98 4.43
C LEU A 140 10.63 -19.40 4.33
N SER A 141 9.81 -20.42 4.12
CA SER A 141 10.28 -21.79 3.92
C SER A 141 11.07 -21.94 2.62
N ALA A 142 10.63 -21.28 1.54
CA ALA A 142 11.36 -21.25 0.27
C ALA A 142 12.68 -20.47 0.38
N ALA A 143 12.74 -19.42 1.21
CA ALA A 143 13.96 -18.68 1.51
C ALA A 143 14.96 -19.44 2.40
N GLY A 144 14.51 -20.52 3.06
CA GLY A 144 15.35 -21.44 3.81
C GLY A 144 15.25 -21.33 5.34
N PRO A 145 15.88 -22.28 6.06
CA PRO A 145 15.69 -22.43 7.51
C PRO A 145 16.25 -21.27 8.34
N VAL A 146 17.21 -20.51 7.81
CA VAL A 146 17.75 -19.32 8.48
C VAL A 146 16.69 -18.22 8.57
N ALA A 147 15.98 -17.96 7.48
CA ALA A 147 14.91 -16.95 7.43
C ALA A 147 13.78 -17.26 8.41
N LEU A 148 13.37 -18.52 8.50
CA LEU A 148 12.36 -18.95 9.47
C LEU A 148 12.80 -18.73 10.93
N ARG A 149 14.06 -19.05 11.27
CA ARG A 149 14.59 -18.83 12.62
C ARG A 149 14.75 -17.36 12.94
N ASP A 150 15.13 -16.56 11.96
CA ASP A 150 15.31 -15.13 12.11
C ASP A 150 13.99 -14.44 12.45
N VAL A 151 12.93 -14.71 11.67
CA VAL A 151 11.58 -14.20 11.95
C VAL A 151 11.04 -14.74 13.29
N ALA A 152 11.31 -16.00 13.64
CA ALA A 152 10.93 -16.56 14.94
C ALA A 152 11.57 -15.81 16.12
N ARG A 153 12.80 -15.30 15.96
CA ARG A 153 13.53 -14.55 16.99
C ARG A 153 13.11 -13.09 17.04
N GLN A 154 12.99 -12.44 15.88
CA GLN A 154 12.74 -11.01 15.79
C GLN A 154 11.25 -10.66 15.93
N ALA A 155 10.36 -11.53 15.44
CA ALA A 155 8.91 -11.31 15.48
C ALA A 155 8.15 -12.61 15.81
N PRO A 156 8.28 -13.15 17.04
CA PRO A 156 7.62 -14.40 17.44
C PRO A 156 6.10 -14.44 17.18
N PRO A 157 5.32 -13.37 17.43
CA PRO A 157 3.88 -13.36 17.11
C PRO A 157 3.60 -13.50 15.62
N MET A 158 4.42 -12.85 14.77
CA MET A 158 4.27 -12.91 13.32
C MET A 158 4.62 -14.31 12.80
N TRP A 159 5.67 -14.92 13.34
CA TRP A 159 6.04 -16.31 13.06
C TRP A 159 4.91 -17.28 13.41
N LEU A 160 4.30 -17.13 14.59
CA LEU A 160 3.19 -17.97 15.03
C LEU A 160 1.98 -17.79 14.10
N SER A 161 1.61 -16.55 13.77
CA SER A 161 0.52 -16.27 12.83
C SER A 161 0.75 -16.88 11.45
N ALA A 162 1.97 -16.79 10.93
CA ALA A 162 2.34 -17.44 9.66
C ALA A 162 2.23 -18.97 9.76
N ARG A 163 2.70 -19.57 10.86
CA ARG A 163 2.60 -21.02 11.09
C ARG A 163 1.15 -21.50 11.18
N VAL A 164 0.29 -20.76 11.87
CA VAL A 164 -1.14 -21.09 12.01
C VAL A 164 -1.87 -20.90 10.69
N ALA A 165 -1.57 -19.84 9.93
CA ALA A 165 -2.09 -19.65 8.57
C ALA A 165 -1.73 -20.82 7.65
N ASP A 166 -0.52 -21.36 7.80
CA ASP A 166 -0.05 -22.51 7.05
C ASP A 166 -0.79 -23.80 7.38
N LEU A 167 -1.36 -23.98 8.58
CA LEU A 167 -2.19 -25.16 8.87
C LEU A 167 -3.48 -25.18 8.04
N ALA A 168 -3.92 -24.02 7.54
CA ALA A 168 -5.10 -23.87 6.70
C ALA A 168 -4.78 -23.89 5.18
N ARG A 169 -3.70 -24.57 4.74
CA ARG A 169 -3.26 -24.60 3.31
C ARG A 169 -4.36 -24.78 2.26
N PRO A 170 -5.40 -25.60 2.46
CA PRO A 170 -6.45 -25.78 1.46
C PRO A 170 -7.23 -24.49 1.14
N LEU A 171 -7.17 -23.48 2.01
CA LEU A 171 -7.89 -22.22 1.84
C LEU A 171 -7.11 -21.20 0.98
N PRO A 172 -7.82 -20.27 0.31
CA PRO A 172 -7.16 -19.18 -0.41
C PRO A 172 -6.34 -18.28 0.53
N PRO A 173 -5.29 -17.57 0.02
CA PRO A 173 -4.37 -16.76 0.84
C PRO A 173 -5.04 -15.81 1.85
N LEU A 174 -6.13 -15.15 1.44
CA LEU A 174 -6.90 -14.26 2.32
C LEU A 174 -7.50 -14.99 3.53
N ALA A 175 -8.11 -16.15 3.30
CA ALA A 175 -8.75 -16.94 4.35
C ALA A 175 -7.72 -17.59 5.28
N ARG A 176 -6.58 -18.04 4.74
CA ARG A 176 -5.42 -18.49 5.54
C ARG A 176 -4.91 -17.40 6.46
N GLY A 177 -4.73 -16.20 5.92
CA GLY A 177 -4.39 -15.01 6.68
C GLY A 177 -5.32 -14.76 7.84
N ALA A 178 -6.63 -14.76 7.58
CA ALA A 178 -7.65 -14.54 8.59
C ALA A 178 -7.58 -15.57 9.73
N VAL A 179 -7.42 -16.85 9.41
CA VAL A 179 -7.22 -17.93 10.40
C VAL A 179 -5.94 -17.70 11.21
N GLY A 180 -4.83 -17.40 10.53
CA GLY A 180 -3.52 -17.13 11.16
C GLY A 180 -3.49 -15.90 12.06
N THR A 181 -4.37 -14.92 11.82
CA THR A 181 -4.51 -13.74 12.70
C THR A 181 -5.53 -13.94 13.83
N ALA A 182 -6.66 -14.59 13.58
CA ALA A 182 -7.76 -14.67 14.54
C ALA A 182 -7.45 -15.60 15.72
N LEU A 183 -6.90 -16.78 15.47
CA LEU A 183 -6.63 -17.78 16.52
C LEU A 183 -5.61 -17.30 17.56
N PRO A 184 -4.45 -16.71 17.19
CA PRO A 184 -3.52 -16.17 18.18
C PRO A 184 -4.09 -15.00 18.99
N MET A 185 -4.90 -14.13 18.37
CA MET A 185 -5.55 -13.01 19.10
C MET A 185 -6.54 -13.51 20.16
N VAL A 186 -7.36 -14.52 19.84
CA VAL A 186 -8.30 -15.12 20.80
C VAL A 186 -7.55 -15.75 21.98
N GLY A 187 -6.44 -16.44 21.71
CA GLY A 187 -5.58 -17.00 22.76
C GLY A 187 -4.97 -15.92 23.66
N MET A 188 -4.49 -14.82 23.08
CA MET A 188 -3.93 -13.69 23.82
C MET A 188 -4.97 -12.99 24.69
N MET A 189 -6.17 -12.73 24.16
CA MET A 189 -7.28 -12.16 24.94
C MET A 189 -7.73 -13.08 26.08
N GLY A 190 -7.78 -14.39 25.84
CA GLY A 190 -8.11 -15.38 26.87
C GLY A 190 -7.10 -15.42 28.02
N MET A 191 -5.79 -15.39 27.70
CA MET A 191 -4.72 -15.33 28.73
C MET A 191 -4.79 -14.02 29.53
N MET A 192 -5.04 -12.89 28.87
CA MET A 192 -5.14 -11.58 29.52
C MET A 192 -6.36 -11.52 30.45
N GLY A 193 -7.49 -12.10 30.04
CA GLY A 193 -8.70 -12.25 30.87
C GLY A 193 -8.47 -13.15 32.09
N ALA A 194 -7.79 -14.30 31.90
CA ALA A 194 -7.45 -15.21 32.99
C ALA A 194 -6.48 -14.58 34.01
N ALA A 195 -5.48 -13.83 33.54
CA ALA A 195 -4.53 -13.11 34.40
C ALA A 195 -5.22 -12.01 35.23
N LEU A 196 -6.15 -11.27 34.64
CA LEU A 196 -6.96 -10.25 35.33
C LEU A 196 -7.92 -10.87 36.36
N PHE A 197 -8.56 -11.99 36.01
CA PHE A 197 -9.42 -12.75 36.92
C PHE A 197 -8.63 -13.28 38.13
N TRP A 198 -7.44 -13.83 37.90
CA TRP A 198 -6.60 -14.37 38.95
C TRP A 198 -6.03 -13.28 39.88
N ARG A 199 -5.69 -12.10 39.34
CA ARG A 199 -5.30 -10.92 40.13
C ARG A 199 -6.43 -10.40 41.01
N ARG A 200 -7.69 -10.42 40.53
CA ARG A 200 -8.86 -10.02 41.32
C ARG A 200 -9.19 -11.00 42.46
N ARG A 201 -8.85 -12.28 42.29
CA ARG A 201 -9.10 -13.33 43.31
C ARG A 201 -8.07 -13.37 44.44
N ARG A 202 -6.94 -12.67 44.28
CA ARG A 202 -5.84 -12.57 45.27
C ARG A 202 -5.81 -11.24 46.03
N ARG A 203 -6.81 -10.38 45.81
CA ARG A 203 -7.10 -9.21 46.65
C ARG A 203 -8.29 -9.54 47.52
#